data_AF-A0A7V6L939-F1
#
_entry.id   AF-A0A7V6L939-F1
#
_cell.length_a   1.000
_cell.length_b   1.000
_cell.length_c   1.000
_cell.angle_alpha   90.00
_cell.angle_beta   90.00
_cell.angle_gamma   90.00
#
_symmetry.space_group_name_H-M   'P 1'
#
loop_
_entity.id
_entity.type
_entity.pdbx_description
1 polymer ?
#
loop_
_entity_poly.entity_id
_entity_poly.type
_entity_poly.pdbx_seq_one_letter_code
_entity_poly.pdbx_strand_id
1 'polypeptide(L)' 'MAACDQKSEFSNAGKEQLEERTLILHNDDVNTFEHVIRVLQDVCLHNKEQAEQCAVLTH' A
#
# COMPACT_ATOMS: atom_id res chain seq x y z
N MET A 1 6.66 -10.25 33.67
CA MET A 1 6.70 -11.43 32.78
C MET A 1 6.88 -10.89 31.36
N ALA A 2 8.06 -11.14 30.78
CA ALA A 2 8.53 -10.84 29.41
C ALA A 2 8.57 -9.38 28.92
N ALA A 3 9.76 -8.78 29.06
CA ALA A 3 10.27 -7.68 28.25
C ALA A 3 10.91 -8.21 26.95
N CYS A 4 10.92 -7.38 25.90
CA CYS A 4 11.93 -7.25 24.80
C CYS A 4 11.22 -6.44 23.68
N ASP A 5 11.36 -5.11 23.56
CA ASP A 5 12.53 -4.34 23.14
C ASP A 5 13.30 -4.98 21.97
N GLN A 6 12.93 -4.60 20.75
CA GLN A 6 13.85 -4.60 19.62
C GLN A 6 13.82 -3.22 18.96
N LYS A 7 14.56 -2.26 19.56
CA LYS A 7 15.27 -1.26 18.76
C LYS A 7 16.34 -2.01 17.99
N SER A 8 16.12 -2.29 16.72
CA SER A 8 17.19 -2.69 15.81
C SER A 8 17.78 -1.41 15.20
N GLU A 9 18.82 -0.88 15.85
CA GLU A 9 19.76 0.01 15.18
C GLU A 9 20.55 -0.81 14.16
N PHE A 10 20.17 -0.72 12.88
CA PHE A 10 20.89 -1.36 11.78
C PHE A 10 21.67 -0.30 10.97
N SER A 11 22.98 -0.30 11.21
CA SER A 11 24.10 0.12 10.35
C SER A 11 23.81 1.08 9.19
N ASN A 12 24.32 2.31 9.34
CA ASN A 12 24.39 3.36 8.33
C ASN A 12 25.47 3.03 7.27
N ALA A 13 25.09 2.35 6.19
CA ALA A 13 25.93 2.14 5.02
C ALA A 13 25.20 2.63 3.76
N GLY A 14 25.68 3.75 3.19
CA GLY A 14 25.27 4.26 1.87
C GLY A 14 23.82 4.76 1.78
N LYS A 15 23.52 5.93 2.34
CA LYS A 15 22.23 6.60 2.08
C LYS A 15 22.22 7.19 0.67
N GLU A 16 21.83 6.39 -0.32
CA GLU A 16 21.04 6.96 -1.42
C GLU A 16 19.73 7.44 -0.77
N GLN A 17 19.43 8.74 -0.86
CA GLN A 17 18.12 9.23 -0.42
C GLN A 17 17.08 8.60 -1.34
N LEU A 18 16.35 7.59 -0.84
CA LEU A 18 15.14 7.15 -1.51
C LEU A 18 14.18 8.34 -1.52
N GLU A 19 13.97 8.92 -2.70
CA GLU A 19 12.88 9.87 -2.90
C GLU A 19 11.56 9.11 -2.66
N GLU A 20 10.75 9.61 -1.73
CA GLU A 20 9.42 9.07 -1.49
C GLU A 20 8.58 9.22 -2.77
N ARG A 21 7.97 8.12 -3.20
CA ARG A 21 7.06 8.08 -4.35
C ARG A 21 5.69 7.66 -3.87
N THR A 22 4.66 8.36 -4.36
CA THR A 22 3.27 8.09 -4.01
C THR A 22 2.53 7.55 -5.24
N LEU A 23 1.76 6.49 -5.05
CA LEU A 23 0.79 6.01 -6.04
C LEU A 23 -0.55 6.71 -5.78
N ILE A 24 -1.15 7.27 -6.83
CA ILE A 24 -2.45 7.96 -6.76
C ILE A 24 -3.46 7.17 -7.58
N LEU A 25 -4.57 6.78 -6.96
CA LEU A 25 -5.72 6.18 -7.64
C LEU A 25 -6.72 7.29 -7.97
N HIS A 26 -7.09 7.40 -9.24
CA HIS A 26 -8.10 8.35 -9.72
C HIS A 26 -9.37 7.61 -10.08
N ASN A 27 -10.52 8.13 -9.65
CA ASN A 27 -11.83 7.62 -10.06
C ASN A 27 -12.13 8.00 -11.52
N ASP A 28 -12.83 7.12 -12.24
CA ASP A 28 -13.28 7.31 -13.62
C ASP A 28 -14.57 6.51 -13.90
N ASP A 29 -15.23 6.78 -15.03
CA ASP A 29 -16.49 6.14 -15.43
C ASP A 29 -16.31 4.91 -16.35
N VAL A 30 -15.06 4.50 -16.62
CA VAL A 30 -14.73 3.42 -17.57
C VAL A 30 -14.41 2.12 -16.84
N ASN A 31 -13.67 2.21 -15.73
CA ASN A 31 -13.22 1.08 -14.95
C ASN A 31 -14.29 0.65 -13.94
N THR A 32 -14.66 -0.64 -13.98
CA THR A 32 -15.62 -1.19 -13.01
C THR A 32 -14.96 -1.40 -11.64
N PHE A 33 -15.77 -1.38 -10.57
CA PHE A 33 -15.30 -1.70 -9.21
C PHE A 33 -14.51 -3.03 -9.15
N GLU A 34 -15.01 -4.08 -9.81
CA GLU A 34 -14.34 -5.39 -9.84
C GLU A 34 -13.02 -5.37 -10.61
N HIS A 35 -12.84 -4.44 -11.55
CA HIS A 35 -11.54 -4.23 -12.16
C HIS A 35 -10.57 -3.58 -11.17
N VAL A 36 -10.98 -2.50 -10.52
CA VAL A 36 -10.13 -1.76 -9.56
C VAL A 36 -9.75 -2.63 -8.37
N ILE A 37 -10.69 -3.40 -7.80
CA ILE A 37 -10.45 -4.31 -6.67
C ILE A 37 -9.40 -5.37 -7.01
N ARG A 38 -9.42 -5.93 -8.23
CA ARG A 38 -8.41 -6.91 -8.67
C ARG A 38 -7.04 -6.26 -8.84
N VAL A 39 -6.99 -5.08 -9.45
CA VAL A 39 -5.73 -4.33 -9.63
C VAL A 39 -5.11 -3.98 -8.28
N LEU A 40 -5.90 -3.56 -7.29
CA LEU A 40 -5.41 -3.27 -5.94
C LEU A 40 -4.87 -4.51 -5.22
N GLN A 41 -5.47 -5.69 -5.43
CA GLN A 41 -4.93 -6.95 -4.91
C GLN A 41 -3.61 -7.34 -5.59
N ASP A 42 -3.53 -7.19 -6.91
CA ASP A 42 -2.36 -7.64 -7.68
C ASP A 42 -1.15 -6.69 -7.56
N VAL A 43 -1.39 -5.38 -7.56
CA VAL A 43 -0.33 -4.35 -7.60
C VAL A 43 0.05 -3.88 -6.19
N CYS A 44 -0.94 -3.62 -5.34
CA CYS A 44 -0.72 -3.10 -3.98
C CYS A 44 -0.69 -4.20 -2.92
N LEU A 45 -0.90 -5.47 -3.32
CA LEU A 45 -0.95 -6.62 -2.42
C LEU A 45 -2.00 -6.47 -1.31
N HIS A 46 -3.07 -5.73 -1.58
CA HIS A 46 -4.19 -5.63 -0.66
C HIS A 46 -4.87 -6.99 -0.52
N ASN A 47 -5.43 -7.28 0.65
CA ASN A 47 -6.44 -8.33 0.74
C ASN A 47 -7.77 -7.83 0.13
N LYS A 48 -8.71 -8.75 -0.08
CA LYS A 48 -10.00 -8.44 -0.73
C LYS A 48 -10.76 -7.30 -0.03
N GLU A 49 -10.89 -7.35 1.30
CA GLU A 49 -11.62 -6.33 2.08
C GLU A 49 -10.95 -4.95 1.97
N GLN A 50 -9.61 -4.90 2.07
CA GLN A 50 -8.85 -3.66 1.91
C GLN A 50 -9.01 -3.07 0.50
N ALA A 51 -8.96 -3.92 -0.53
CA ALA A 51 -9.14 -3.48 -1.92
C ALA A 51 -10.57 -2.96 -2.18
N GLU A 52 -11.59 -3.64 -1.66
CA GLU A 52 -12.98 -3.21 -1.73
C GLU A 52 -13.19 -1.86 -1.04
N GLN A 53 -12.72 -1.72 0.21
CA GLN A 53 -12.83 -0.47 0.95
C GLN A 53 -12.09 0.67 0.24
N CYS A 54 -10.90 0.42 -0.28
CA CYS A 54 -10.11 1.42 -0.99
C CYS A 54 -10.79 1.87 -2.29
N ALA A 55 -11.37 0.93 -3.06
CA ALA A 55 -12.15 1.26 -4.26
C ALA A 55 -13.41 2.09 -3.91
N VAL A 56 -14.13 1.75 -2.84
CA VAL A 56 -15.32 2.49 -2.38
C VAL A 56 -14.96 3.90 -1.92
N LEU A 57 -13.83 4.08 -1.23
CA LEU A 57 -13.36 5.39 -0.80
C LEU A 57 -12.95 6.31 -1.96
N THR A 58 -12.56 5.72 -3.10
CA THR A 58 -12.06 6.48 -4.23
C THR A 58 -13.17 7.01 -5.13
N HIS A 59 -14.30 6.28 -5.23
CA HIS A 59 -15.47 6.70 -6.01
C HIS A 59 -16.01 8.06 -5.58
#